data_AF-A0A0N1MSF4-F1
#
_entry.id   AF-A0A0N1MSF4-F1
#
_cell.length_a   1.000
_cell.length_b   1.000
_cell.length_c   1.000
_cell.angle_alpha   90.00
_cell.angle_beta   90.00
_cell.angle_gamma   90.00
#
_symmetry.space_group_name_H-M   'P 1'
#
loop_
_entity.id
_entity.type
_entity.pdbx_description
1 polymer ?
#
loop_
_entity_poly.entity_id
_entity_poly.type
_entity_poly.pdbx_seq_one_letter_code
_entity_poly.pdbx_strand_id
1 'polypeptide(L)'
;MSAVKLSFDQLTMLRTSGFDRKDGCGFGVQLMSARNWRTARSLEKRKLGWIEGGRPNGSELPGYFFANQDGTAITHPDKLEEFLERARRF
;
A
#
# COMPACT_ATOMS: atom_id res chain seq x y z
N MET A 1 -4.10 -22.53 -9.88
CA MET A 1 -3.92 -21.61 -8.73
C MET A 1 -5.23 -20.85 -8.54
N SER A 2 -5.88 -20.94 -7.38
CA SER A 2 -7.14 -20.23 -7.12
C SER A 2 -6.86 -18.73 -7.03
N ALA A 3 -7.57 -17.90 -7.79
CA ALA A 3 -7.42 -16.45 -7.73
C ALA A 3 -7.69 -15.99 -6.29
N VAL A 4 -6.69 -15.40 -5.65
CA VAL A 4 -6.78 -14.94 -4.26
C VAL A 4 -7.87 -13.86 -4.18
N LYS A 5 -9.05 -14.21 -3.63
CA LYS A 5 -10.13 -13.26 -3.44
C LYS A 5 -9.73 -12.28 -2.34
N LEU A 6 -9.64 -11.00 -2.70
CA LEU A 6 -9.45 -9.89 -1.77
C LEU A 6 -10.82 -9.37 -1.33
N SER A 7 -10.94 -8.96 -0.07
CA SER A 7 -12.13 -8.26 0.42
C SER A 7 -12.17 -6.82 -0.11
N PHE A 8 -13.35 -6.19 -0.04
CA PHE A 8 -13.49 -4.78 -0.40
C PHE A 8 -12.55 -3.89 0.42
N ASP A 9 -12.47 -4.09 1.74
CA ASP A 9 -11.58 -3.33 2.62
C ASP A 9 -10.10 -3.48 2.23
N GLN A 10 -9.68 -4.69 1.82
CA GLN A 10 -8.32 -4.97 1.35
C GLN A 10 -8.01 -4.26 0.03
N LEU A 11 -8.93 -4.34 -0.94
CA LEU A 11 -8.78 -3.66 -2.23
C LEU A 11 -8.72 -2.15 -2.07
N THR A 12 -9.59 -1.59 -1.22
CA THR A 12 -9.60 -0.16 -0.92
C THR A 12 -8.26 0.25 -0.29
N MET A 13 -7.81 -0.44 0.75
CA MET A 13 -6.54 -0.11 1.41
C MET A 13 -5.34 -0.18 0.46
N LEU A 14 -5.29 -1.17 -0.44
CA LEU A 14 -4.24 -1.27 -1.46
C LEU A 14 -4.28 -0.09 -2.44
N ARG A 15 -5.46 0.30 -2.91
CA ARG A 15 -5.63 1.41 -3.86
C ARG A 15 -5.33 2.77 -3.25
N THR A 16 -5.57 2.93 -1.95
CA THR A 16 -5.40 4.20 -1.23
C THR A 16 -4.10 4.29 -0.45
N SER A 17 -3.13 3.40 -0.71
CA SER A 17 -1.77 3.51 -0.17
C SER A 17 -0.74 3.23 -1.25
N GLY A 18 0.36 3.98 -1.24
CA GLY A 18 1.45 3.87 -2.20
C GLY A 18 2.72 4.44 -1.59
N PHE A 19 3.79 3.66 -1.53
CA PHE A 19 5.08 4.10 -1.03
C PHE A 19 6.21 3.72 -1.98
N ASP A 20 7.01 4.70 -2.38
CA ASP A 20 8.24 4.48 -3.11
C ASP A 20 9.46 4.49 -2.20
N ARG A 21 10.14 3.35 -2.13
CA ARG A 21 11.39 3.22 -1.36
C ARG A 21 12.59 3.94 -1.98
N LYS A 22 12.59 4.18 -3.30
CA LYS A 22 13.68 4.88 -4.00
C LYS A 22 13.69 6.36 -3.64
N ASP A 23 12.51 6.97 -3.64
CA ASP A 23 12.38 8.42 -3.43
C ASP A 23 12.00 8.77 -1.98
N GLY A 24 11.68 7.77 -1.15
CA GLY A 24 11.21 7.97 0.22
C GLY A 24 9.85 8.65 0.33
N CYS A 25 9.19 8.85 -0.82
CA CYS A 25 7.90 9.52 -0.95
C CYS A 25 6.77 8.49 -0.97
N GLY A 26 5.71 8.74 -0.22
CA GLY A 26 4.56 7.86 -0.18
C GLY A 26 3.41 8.40 0.66
N PHE A 27 2.22 7.88 0.38
CA PHE A 27 1.01 8.09 1.16
C PHE A 27 0.55 6.74 1.70
N GLY A 28 0.41 6.64 3.01
CA GLY A 28 -0.06 5.44 3.68
C GLY A 28 -1.47 5.63 4.24
N VAL A 29 -2.21 4.54 4.39
CA VAL A 29 -3.48 4.57 5.14
C VAL A 29 -3.15 4.55 6.63
N GLN A 30 -3.50 5.61 7.35
CA GLN A 30 -3.31 5.67 8.80
C GLN A 30 -4.14 4.61 9.51
N LEU A 31 -3.53 3.90 10.45
CA LEU A 31 -4.15 2.82 11.20
C LEU A 31 -4.85 3.36 12.46
N MET A 32 -5.96 4.07 12.25
CA MET A 32 -6.73 4.75 13.32
C MET A 32 -7.81 3.88 13.96
N SER A 33 -8.13 2.72 13.39
CA SER A 33 -9.22 1.87 13.87
C SER A 33 -8.84 0.39 13.87
N ALA A 34 -9.50 -0.40 14.73
CA ALA A 34 -9.32 -1.86 14.77
C ALA A 34 -9.59 -2.52 13.40
N ARG A 35 -10.49 -1.94 12.60
CA ARG A 35 -10.78 -2.39 11.23
C ARG A 35 -9.57 -2.20 10.32
N ASN A 36 -8.96 -1.01 10.33
CA ASN A 36 -7.77 -0.72 9.53
C ASN A 36 -6.62 -1.65 9.92
N TRP A 37 -6.38 -1.84 11.22
CA TRP A 37 -5.37 -2.76 11.72
C TRP A 37 -5.58 -4.20 11.26
N ARG A 38 -6.82 -4.71 11.33
CA ARG A 38 -7.14 -6.07 10.86
C ARG A 38 -6.87 -6.22 9.37
N THR A 39 -7.29 -5.24 8.57
CA THR A 39 -7.09 -5.26 7.12
C THR A 39 -5.59 -5.20 6.77
N ALA A 40 -4.85 -4.27 7.37
CA ALA A 40 -3.41 -4.09 7.15
C ALA A 40 -2.63 -5.36 7.50
N ARG A 41 -2.89 -5.98 8.66
CA ARG A 41 -2.26 -7.25 9.07
C ARG A 41 -2.61 -8.39 8.13
N SER A 42 -3.84 -8.42 7.61
CA SER A 42 -4.22 -9.43 6.63
C SER A 42 -3.50 -9.26 5.29
N LEU A 43 -3.22 -8.03 4.86
CA LEU A 43 -2.46 -7.74 3.64
C LEU A 43 -0.96 -8.01 3.82
N GLU A 44 -0.40 -7.64 4.97
CA GLU A 44 0.98 -7.92 5.36
C GLU A 44 1.26 -9.43 5.37
N LYS A 45 0.38 -10.24 5.96
CA LYS A 45 0.46 -11.72 5.92
C LYS A 45 0.47 -12.29 4.50
N ARG A 46 -0.17 -11.60 3.56
CA ARG A 46 -0.22 -11.94 2.13
C ARG A 46 0.96 -11.36 1.34
N LYS A 47 1.88 -10.63 1.99
CA LYS A 47 3.03 -9.92 1.38
C LYS A 47 2.61 -8.89 0.32
N LEU A 48 1.44 -8.30 0.47
CA LEU A 48 0.91 -7.27 -0.44
C LEU A 48 1.20 -5.83 0.02
N GLY A 49 2.00 -5.69 1.08
CA GLY A 49 2.38 -4.40 1.67
C GLY A 49 2.99 -4.61 3.05
N TRP A 50 3.30 -3.52 3.72
CA TRP A 50 3.90 -3.52 5.07
C TRP A 50 3.30 -2.42 5.93
N ILE A 51 3.42 -2.59 7.24
CA ILE A 51 3.07 -1.56 8.21
C ILE A 51 4.36 -0.84 8.60
N GLU A 52 4.37 0.47 8.48
CA GLU A 52 5.50 1.32 8.88
C GLU A 52 5.06 2.32 9.95
N GLY A 53 5.96 2.56 10.90
CA GLY A 53 5.85 3.66 11.84
C GLY A 53 6.55 4.87 11.25
N GLY A 54 5.93 6.04 11.34
CA GLY A 54 6.54 7.25 10.79
C GLY A 54 5.63 8.45 10.73
N ARG A 55 6.05 9.41 9.93
CA ARG A 55 5.39 10.68 9.66
C ARG A 55 5.15 10.77 8.14
N PRO A 56 3.99 10.33 7.62
CA PRO A 56 3.71 10.45 6.20
C PRO A 56 3.64 11.93 5.84
N ASN A 57 4.21 12.28 4.69
CA ASN A 57 4.17 13.63 4.12
C ASN A 57 4.58 14.76 5.08
N GLY A 58 5.52 14.51 6.01
CA GLY A 58 5.99 15.55 6.93
C GLY A 58 5.03 15.90 8.07
N SER A 59 4.00 15.07 8.33
CA SER A 59 3.12 15.22 9.50
C SER A 59 3.92 15.30 10.81
N GLU A 60 3.57 16.22 11.70
CA GLU A 60 4.28 16.39 12.98
C GLU A 60 4.06 15.24 13.99
N LEU A 61 3.00 14.43 13.79
CA LEU A 61 2.60 13.41 14.75
C LEU A 61 3.01 11.99 14.32
N PRO A 62 3.66 11.22 15.20
CA PRO A 62 4.02 9.84 14.91
C PRO A 62 2.75 8.96 14.81
N GLY A 63 2.69 8.12 13.79
CA GLY A 63 1.60 7.15 13.60
C GLY A 63 2.06 5.88 12.90
N TYR A 64 1.15 4.90 12.80
CA TYR A 64 1.34 3.70 11.99
C TYR A 64 0.51 3.76 10.73
N PHE A 65 1.10 3.33 9.62
CA PHE A 65 0.49 3.41 8.30
C PHE A 65 0.71 2.11 7.55
N PHE A 66 -0.26 1.74 6.72
CA PHE A 66 -0.08 0.69 5.74
C PHE A 66 0.41 1.29 4.41
N ALA A 67 1.44 0.68 3.84
CA ALA A 67 2.08 1.07 2.60
C ALA A 67 2.25 -0.15 1.67
N ASN A 68 2.16 0.08 0.37
CA ASN A 68 2.43 -0.91 -0.66
C ASN A 68 3.06 -0.27 -1.91
N GLN A 69 3.59 -1.07 -2.83
CA GLN A 69 4.21 -0.57 -4.07
C GLN A 69 3.21 -0.29 -5.19
N ASP A 70 2.05 -0.93 -5.18
CA ASP A 70 1.06 -0.87 -6.25
C ASP A 70 0.41 0.53 -6.35
N GLY A 71 0.08 1.17 -5.22
CA GLY A 71 -0.48 2.52 -5.25
C GLY A 71 0.51 3.61 -5.66
N THR A 72 1.81 3.34 -5.61
CA THR A 72 2.85 4.22 -6.19
C THR A 72 2.73 4.29 -7.71
N ALA A 73 2.47 3.15 -8.36
CA ALA A 73 2.31 3.09 -9.82
C ALA A 73 1.05 3.82 -10.32
N ILE A 74 0.01 3.91 -9.48
CA ILE A 74 -1.24 4.62 -9.82
C ILE A 74 -1.07 6.14 -9.67
N THR A 75 -0.25 6.59 -8.72
CA THR A 75 -0.11 8.01 -8.37
C THR A 75 1.05 8.72 -9.06
N HIS A 76 2.04 7.96 -9.53
CA HIS A 76 3.13 8.45 -10.36
C HIS A 76 2.95 7.92 -11.79
N PRO A 77 2.40 8.72 -12.72
CA PRO A 77 2.15 8.27 -14.09
C PRO A 77 3.42 7.79 -14.80
N ASP A 78 4.59 8.34 -14.43
CA ASP A 78 5.89 7.92 -14.96
C ASP A 78 6.30 6.49 -14.56
N LYS A 79 5.66 5.93 -13.51
CA LYS A 79 5.90 4.57 -12.99
C LYS A 79 4.81 3.58 -13.42
N LEU A 80 3.79 4.05 -14.13
CA LEU A 80 2.68 3.23 -14.62
C LEU A 80 3.14 2.23 -15.68
N GLU A 81 4.01 2.63 -16.59
CA GLU A 81 4.60 1.77 -17.63
C GLU A 81 5.37 0.58 -17.01
N GLU A 82 6.23 0.84 -16.02
CA GLU A 82 7.03 -0.19 -15.31
C GLU A 82 6.12 -1.20 -14.58
N PHE A 83 5.00 -0.74 -14.03
CA PHE A 83 3.98 -1.59 -13.42
C PHE A 83 3.25 -2.46 -14.45
N LEU A 84 2.81 -1.87 -15.57
CA LEU A 84 2.12 -2.60 -16.64
C LEU A 84 3.01 -3.67 -17.28
N GLU A 85 4.30 -3.40 -17.45
CA GLU A 85 5.27 -4.40 -17.91
C GLU A 85 5.45 -5.56 -16.93
N ARG A 86 5.52 -5.27 -15.62
CA ARG A 86 5.60 -6.30 -14.58
C ARG A 86 4.37 -7.18 -14.54
N ALA A 87 3.18 -6.59 -14.68
CA ALA A 87 1.91 -7.31 -14.68
C ALA A 87 1.76 -8.27 -15.86
N ARG A 88 2.35 -7.95 -17.03
CA ARG A 88 2.34 -8.82 -18.22
C ARG A 88 3.22 -10.06 -18.11
N ARG A 89 4.11 -10.13 -17.10
CA ARG A 89 5.00 -11.29 -16.89
C ARG A 89 4.39 -12.39 -16.00
N PHE A 90 3.18 -12.18 -15.49
CA PHE A 90 2.42 -13.14 -14.68
C PHE A 90 1.09 -13.47 -15.36
#